data_AF-A0A8S8ZW32-F1
#
_entry.id   AF-A0A8S8ZW32-F1
#
_cell.length_a   1.000
_cell.length_b   1.000
_cell.length_c   1.000
_cell.angle_alpha   90.00
_cell.angle_beta   90.00
_cell.angle_gamma   90.00
#
_symmetry.space_group_name_H-M   'P 1'
#
loop_
_entity.id
_entity.type
_entity.pdbx_description
1 polymer ?
#
loop_
_entity_poly.entity_id
_entity_poly.type
_entity_poly.pdbx_seq_one_letter_code
_entity_poly.pdbx_strand_id
1 'polypeptide(L)'
;MESLLSLAFDNLSAFEPAKIKKGLKQVEGLLAQICLSGPAKREQDAAAAGEQAQLQRKGLGDLAGDPAFREFFKLQEGFEWNVAQRLLTTLDFLVARGGEGQYDLLILNALDLIQGVLLLHPPSKVLFSRAAHMNLLLDLIEPVNTPAIQCATIITLVVALLDSPANVRVFERLDGLLTVASLFKSRETGREVKFRLTEFLYFYLTPEAPPASMASSPTSSSTPTSPTRDRAGSDTASQQSSGSKTNGGVTLSVDVKKRKLDQHLPGVVDALLRDLDRYKPFGGVLS
;
A
#
# COMPACT_ATOMS: atom_id res chain seq x y z
N MET A 1 -2.80 -9.91 21.23
CA MET A 1 -2.24 -9.69 19.87
C MET A 1 -0.74 -9.40 19.95
N GLU A 2 -0.30 -8.52 20.85
CA GLU A 2 1.12 -8.23 21.12
C GLU A 2 1.99 -9.49 21.30
N SER A 3 1.56 -10.46 22.10
CA SER A 3 2.32 -11.72 22.29
C SER A 3 2.51 -12.53 21.00
N LEU A 4 1.52 -12.52 20.11
CA LEU A 4 1.61 -13.18 18.80
C LEU A 4 2.59 -12.44 17.88
N LEU A 5 2.53 -11.11 17.88
CA LEU A 5 3.46 -10.27 17.14
C LEU A 5 4.89 -10.42 17.68
N SER A 6 5.08 -10.46 19.00
CA SER A 6 6.38 -10.64 19.63
C SER A 6 7.02 -11.94 19.15
N LEU A 7 6.28 -13.05 19.24
CA LEU A 7 6.78 -14.35 18.79
C LEU A 7 7.08 -14.37 17.29
N ALA A 8 6.25 -13.71 16.47
CA ALA A 8 6.51 -13.57 15.05
C ALA A 8 7.79 -12.77 14.78
N PHE A 9 7.98 -11.67 15.49
CA PHE A 9 9.11 -10.77 15.31
C PHE A 9 10.43 -11.38 15.80
N ASP A 10 10.39 -12.18 16.87
CA ASP A 10 11.55 -12.95 17.33
C ASP A 10 12.00 -13.94 16.24
N ASN A 11 11.04 -14.62 15.59
CA ASN A 11 11.33 -15.54 14.49
C ASN A 11 11.85 -14.82 13.24
N LEU A 12 11.28 -13.66 12.88
CA LEU A 12 11.73 -12.83 11.75
C LEU A 12 13.13 -12.25 11.99
N SER A 13 13.44 -11.86 13.22
CA SER A 13 14.73 -11.23 13.61
C SER A 13 15.81 -12.27 13.90
N ALA A 14 15.49 -13.56 13.89
CA ALA A 14 16.48 -14.61 14.11
C ALA A 14 17.39 -14.86 12.89
N PHE A 15 17.03 -14.31 11.72
CA PHE A 15 17.85 -14.36 10.51
C PHE A 15 18.24 -15.78 10.04
N GLU A 16 17.49 -16.79 10.48
CA GLU A 16 17.59 -18.17 10.05
C GLU A 16 16.42 -18.50 9.11
N PRO A 17 16.63 -19.13 7.94
CA PRO A 17 15.58 -19.31 6.94
C PRO A 17 14.33 -20.05 7.47
N ALA A 18 14.55 -21.07 8.33
CA ALA A 18 13.46 -21.82 8.95
C ALA A 18 12.65 -20.96 9.94
N LYS A 19 13.31 -20.10 10.72
CA LYS A 19 12.66 -19.19 11.65
C LYS A 19 11.96 -18.06 10.91
N ILE A 20 12.58 -17.47 9.89
CA ILE A 20 11.94 -16.46 9.03
C ILE A 20 10.66 -17.03 8.42
N LYS A 21 10.71 -18.23 7.83
CA LYS A 21 9.53 -18.92 7.30
C LYS A 21 8.42 -19.08 8.35
N LYS A 22 8.79 -19.43 9.59
CA LYS A 22 7.84 -19.55 10.71
C LYS A 22 7.26 -18.19 11.09
N GLY A 23 8.08 -17.14 11.17
CA GLY A 23 7.64 -15.77 11.47
C GLY A 23 6.67 -15.24 10.41
N LEU A 24 6.99 -15.40 9.12
CA LEU A 24 6.10 -15.02 8.02
C LEU A 24 4.74 -15.74 8.12
N LYS A 25 4.73 -17.06 8.39
CA LYS A 25 3.49 -17.81 8.60
C LYS A 25 2.68 -17.35 9.82
N GLN A 26 3.35 -16.91 10.88
CA GLN A 26 2.66 -16.37 12.07
C GLN A 26 2.00 -15.03 11.75
N VAL A 27 2.68 -14.15 11.01
CA VAL A 27 2.09 -12.90 10.50
C VAL A 27 0.92 -13.21 9.58
N GLU A 28 1.09 -14.10 8.61
CA GLU A 28 0.03 -14.53 7.67
C GLU A 28 -1.20 -15.04 8.43
N GLY A 29 -1.01 -15.93 9.41
CA GLY A 29 -2.10 -16.46 10.23
C GLY A 29 -2.84 -15.38 11.03
N LEU A 30 -2.12 -14.38 11.55
CA LEU A 30 -2.73 -13.24 12.23
C LEU A 30 -3.57 -12.41 11.27
N LEU A 31 -3.05 -12.06 10.09
CA LEU A 31 -3.79 -11.30 9.08
C LEU A 31 -5.01 -12.06 8.57
N ALA A 32 -4.88 -13.38 8.38
CA ALA A 32 -5.99 -14.23 7.96
C ALA A 32 -7.12 -14.23 9.01
N GLN A 33 -6.81 -14.30 10.31
CA GLN A 33 -7.82 -14.23 11.37
C GLN A 33 -8.57 -12.90 11.39
N ILE A 34 -7.90 -11.80 11.05
CA ILE A 34 -8.52 -10.48 10.94
C ILE A 34 -9.46 -10.43 9.73
N CYS A 35 -8.98 -10.88 8.56
CA CYS A 35 -9.67 -10.76 7.27
C CYS A 35 -10.79 -11.79 7.05
N LEU A 36 -10.80 -12.90 7.79
CA LEU A 36 -11.77 -13.98 7.61
C LEU A 36 -12.79 -13.96 8.75
N SER A 37 -14.07 -14.12 8.41
CA SER A 37 -15.10 -14.42 9.41
C SER A 37 -14.99 -15.89 9.79
N GLY A 38 -14.91 -16.18 11.09
CA GLY A 38 -15.13 -17.54 11.58
C GLY A 38 -16.53 -18.02 11.17
N PRO A 39 -16.78 -19.35 11.09
CA PRO A 39 -18.12 -19.84 10.84
C PRO A 39 -19.04 -19.23 11.90
N ALA A 40 -20.02 -18.44 11.47
CA ALA A 40 -21.04 -17.93 12.37
C ALA A 40 -21.59 -19.14 13.14
N LYS A 41 -21.62 -19.07 14.47
CA LYS A 41 -22.30 -20.06 15.30
C LYS A 41 -23.77 -20.13 14.86
N ARG A 42 -24.08 -20.98 13.88
CA ARG A 42 -25.35 -21.68 13.80
C ARG A 42 -25.21 -22.90 14.70
N GLU A 43 -25.21 -22.66 16.01
CA GLU A 43 -25.54 -23.71 16.98
C GLU A 43 -27.01 -24.07 16.72
N GLN A 44 -27.26 -25.05 15.83
CA GLN A 44 -27.97 -26.30 16.19
C GLN A 44 -28.39 -27.22 15.02
N ASP A 45 -28.28 -26.84 13.75
CA ASP A 45 -28.86 -27.69 12.67
C ASP A 45 -27.89 -28.23 11.59
N ALA A 46 -26.57 -28.11 11.76
CA ALA A 46 -25.60 -28.52 10.73
C ALA A 46 -24.92 -29.89 10.97
N ALA A 47 -25.56 -30.81 11.69
CA ALA A 47 -25.01 -32.15 11.93
C ALA A 47 -25.18 -33.13 10.73
N ALA A 48 -25.61 -32.66 9.55
CA ALA A 48 -26.04 -33.54 8.46
C ALA A 48 -25.43 -33.26 7.07
N ALA A 49 -24.44 -32.39 6.92
CA ALA A 49 -23.77 -32.21 5.62
C ALA A 49 -22.26 -32.04 5.80
N GLY A 50 -21.49 -32.94 5.21
CA GLY A 50 -20.03 -32.91 5.16
C GLY A 50 -19.48 -31.81 4.23
N GLU A 51 -19.99 -30.59 4.36
CA GLU A 51 -19.52 -29.42 3.63
C GLU A 51 -18.44 -28.73 4.46
N GLN A 52 -17.23 -28.65 3.91
CA GLN A 52 -16.13 -27.86 4.45
C GLN A 52 -16.63 -26.43 4.69
N ALA A 53 -16.69 -26.00 5.95
CA ALA A 53 -17.09 -24.65 6.32
C ALA A 53 -16.17 -23.63 5.62
N GLN A 54 -16.62 -23.08 4.49
CA GLN A 54 -15.89 -22.05 3.77
C GLN A 54 -15.88 -20.78 4.62
N LEU A 55 -14.68 -20.39 5.08
CA LEU A 55 -14.44 -19.11 5.74
C LEU A 55 -14.86 -17.98 4.79
N GLN A 56 -15.84 -17.18 5.20
CA GLN A 56 -16.28 -16.04 4.41
C GLN A 56 -15.30 -14.89 4.57
N ARG A 57 -14.85 -14.33 3.44
CA ARG A 57 -13.96 -13.15 3.42
C ARG A 57 -14.76 -11.92 3.82
N LYS A 58 -14.25 -11.12 4.76
CA LYS A 58 -14.85 -9.83 5.13
C LYS A 58 -14.51 -8.79 4.07
N GLY A 59 -15.46 -7.91 3.73
CA GLY A 59 -15.15 -6.72 2.96
C GLY A 59 -14.28 -5.77 3.78
N LEU A 60 -13.42 -4.97 3.12
CA LEU A 60 -12.56 -4.01 3.82
C LEU A 60 -13.37 -3.01 4.67
N GLY A 61 -14.57 -2.63 4.20
CA GLY A 61 -15.49 -1.76 4.93
C GLY A 61 -16.07 -2.39 6.20
N ASP A 62 -16.19 -3.72 6.25
CA ASP A 62 -16.74 -4.43 7.41
C ASP A 62 -15.72 -4.57 8.54
N LEU A 63 -14.42 -4.47 8.22
CA LEU A 63 -13.33 -4.60 9.19
C LEU A 63 -13.31 -3.47 10.22
N ALA A 64 -13.79 -2.27 9.86
CA ALA A 64 -13.78 -1.11 10.76
C ALA A 64 -14.58 -1.33 12.06
N GLY A 65 -15.54 -2.25 12.07
CA GLY A 65 -16.29 -2.65 13.26
C GLY A 65 -15.64 -3.76 14.09
N ASP A 66 -14.66 -4.48 13.55
CA ASP A 66 -14.05 -5.65 14.18
C ASP A 66 -13.07 -5.24 15.30
N PRO A 67 -13.29 -5.67 16.56
CA PRO A 67 -12.38 -5.36 17.67
C PRO A 67 -10.94 -5.84 17.42
N ALA A 68 -10.76 -6.99 16.78
CA ALA A 68 -9.43 -7.52 16.48
C ALA A 68 -8.72 -6.65 15.44
N PHE A 69 -9.44 -6.18 14.41
CA PHE A 69 -8.88 -5.25 13.43
C PHE A 69 -8.49 -3.91 14.07
N ARG A 70 -9.34 -3.35 14.94
CA ARG A 70 -9.04 -2.08 15.64
C ARG A 70 -7.80 -2.18 16.51
N GLU A 71 -7.65 -3.29 17.24
CA GLU A 71 -6.46 -3.53 18.06
C GLU A 71 -5.22 -3.70 17.18
N PHE A 72 -5.33 -4.47 16.08
CA PHE A 72 -4.24 -4.58 15.10
C PHE A 72 -3.83 -3.20 14.57
N PHE A 73 -4.80 -2.43 14.08
CA PHE A 73 -4.59 -1.10 13.52
C PHE A 73 -3.89 -0.18 14.53
N LYS A 74 -4.36 -0.15 15.79
CA LYS A 74 -3.74 0.62 16.87
C LYS A 74 -2.28 0.20 17.12
N LEU A 75 -1.98 -1.10 17.11
CA LEU A 75 -0.61 -1.59 17.27
C LEU A 75 0.28 -1.18 16.09
N GLN A 76 -0.26 -1.08 14.88
CA GLN A 76 0.52 -0.69 13.69
C GLN A 76 0.96 0.79 13.70
N GLU A 77 0.28 1.67 14.45
CA GLU A 77 0.68 3.07 14.65
C GLU A 77 1.98 3.19 15.48
N GLY A 78 2.28 2.20 16.32
CA GLY A 78 3.51 2.15 17.13
C GLY A 78 4.70 1.57 16.37
N PHE A 79 5.90 2.08 16.62
CA PHE A 79 7.14 1.56 16.00
C PHE A 79 7.50 0.13 16.46
N GLU A 80 7.06 -0.26 17.68
CA GLU A 80 7.35 -1.56 18.28
C GLU A 80 6.61 -2.69 17.56
N TRP A 81 5.36 -2.44 17.18
CA TRP A 81 4.43 -3.45 16.68
C TRP A 81 4.09 -3.32 15.19
N ASN A 82 4.70 -2.37 14.48
CA ASN A 82 4.50 -2.17 13.06
C ASN A 82 5.08 -3.34 12.23
N VAL A 83 4.18 -4.18 11.73
CA VAL A 83 4.48 -5.37 10.95
C VAL A 83 5.13 -5.01 9.62
N ALA A 84 4.67 -3.95 8.93
CA ALA A 84 5.26 -3.55 7.65
C ALA A 84 6.74 -3.17 7.80
N GLN A 85 7.10 -2.45 8.86
CA GLN A 85 8.49 -2.13 9.17
C GLN A 85 9.33 -3.38 9.45
N ARG A 86 8.78 -4.36 10.19
CA ARG A 86 9.47 -5.63 10.46
C ARG A 86 9.67 -6.44 9.18
N LEU A 87 8.64 -6.54 8.35
CA LEU A 87 8.71 -7.24 7.06
C LEU A 87 9.71 -6.58 6.11
N LEU A 88 9.78 -5.24 6.06
CA LEU A 88 10.80 -4.53 5.27
C LEU A 88 12.22 -4.83 5.77
N THR A 89 12.42 -4.90 7.08
CA THR A 89 13.73 -5.29 7.66
C THR A 89 14.09 -6.73 7.30
N THR A 90 13.11 -7.64 7.34
CA THR A 90 13.32 -9.03 6.90
C THR A 90 13.61 -9.09 5.41
N LEU A 91 12.89 -8.34 4.58
CA LEU A 91 13.07 -8.31 3.14
C LEU A 91 14.48 -7.80 2.76
N ASP A 92 14.93 -6.72 3.39
CA ASP A 92 16.29 -6.18 3.21
C ASP A 92 17.36 -7.25 3.50
N PHE A 93 17.22 -7.98 4.61
CA PHE A 93 18.10 -9.10 4.93
C PHE A 93 18.05 -10.22 3.88
N LEU A 94 16.84 -10.60 3.42
CA LEU A 94 16.67 -11.67 2.44
C LEU A 94 17.26 -11.29 1.09
N VAL A 95 17.18 -10.02 0.68
CA VAL A 95 17.80 -9.50 -0.55
C VAL A 95 19.31 -9.46 -0.42
N ALA A 96 19.84 -8.90 0.67
CA ALA A 96 21.28 -8.78 0.89
C ALA A 96 22.01 -10.13 0.95
N ARG A 97 21.31 -11.22 1.31
CA ARG A 97 21.87 -12.58 1.41
C ARG A 97 21.30 -13.56 0.38
N GLY A 98 20.31 -13.13 -0.40
CA GLY A 98 19.65 -13.93 -1.42
C GLY A 98 20.56 -14.02 -2.64
N GLY A 99 21.45 -15.00 -2.62
CA GLY A 99 22.27 -15.38 -3.78
C GLY A 99 21.44 -16.07 -4.85
N GLU A 100 21.84 -17.28 -5.26
CA GLU A 100 21.24 -18.12 -6.33
C GLU A 100 19.78 -18.59 -6.06
N GLY A 101 18.87 -17.67 -5.74
CA GLY A 101 17.44 -17.95 -5.56
C GLY A 101 17.06 -18.65 -4.25
N GLN A 102 17.99 -18.84 -3.31
CA GLN A 102 17.77 -19.59 -2.07
C GLN A 102 16.60 -19.03 -1.22
N TYR A 103 16.34 -17.72 -1.32
CA TYR A 103 15.32 -17.03 -0.54
C TYR A 103 14.10 -16.58 -1.34
N ASP A 104 13.96 -16.99 -2.60
CA ASP A 104 12.89 -16.52 -3.49
C ASP A 104 11.50 -16.71 -2.89
N LEU A 105 11.23 -17.89 -2.34
CA LEU A 105 9.94 -18.17 -1.70
C LEU A 105 9.70 -17.30 -0.45
N LEU A 106 10.75 -16.95 0.29
CA LEU A 106 10.63 -16.07 1.46
C LEU A 106 10.43 -14.62 1.05
N ILE A 107 11.10 -14.18 -0.01
CA ILE A 107 10.94 -12.85 -0.63
C ILE A 107 9.50 -12.69 -1.13
N LEU A 108 8.98 -13.67 -1.88
CA LEU A 108 7.60 -13.66 -2.38
C LEU A 108 6.58 -13.57 -1.24
N ASN A 109 6.75 -14.37 -0.19
CA ASN A 109 5.86 -14.32 0.98
C ASN A 109 5.95 -12.98 1.73
N ALA A 110 7.16 -12.41 1.86
CA ALA A 110 7.34 -11.11 2.50
C ALA A 110 6.66 -9.98 1.69
N LEU A 111 6.82 -9.98 0.36
CA LEU A 111 6.16 -9.02 -0.53
C LEU A 111 4.63 -9.11 -0.45
N ASP A 112 4.07 -10.32 -0.45
CA ASP A 112 2.62 -10.55 -0.32
C ASP A 112 2.08 -10.05 1.04
N LEU A 113 2.80 -10.34 2.14
CA LEU A 113 2.42 -9.83 3.46
C LEU A 113 2.57 -8.31 3.56
N ILE A 114 3.60 -7.71 2.94
CA ILE A 114 3.73 -6.25 2.86
C ILE A 114 2.51 -5.66 2.16
N GLN A 115 2.09 -6.21 1.00
CA GLN A 115 0.88 -5.76 0.32
C GLN A 115 -0.34 -5.81 1.24
N GLY A 116 -0.58 -6.95 1.88
CA GLY A 116 -1.71 -7.13 2.80
C GLY A 116 -1.71 -6.13 3.96
N VAL A 117 -0.55 -5.91 4.60
CA VAL A 117 -0.43 -4.97 5.72
C VAL A 117 -0.63 -3.52 5.27
N LEU A 118 -0.12 -3.14 4.09
CA LEU A 118 -0.31 -1.78 3.56
C LEU A 118 -1.76 -1.49 3.17
N LEU A 119 -2.53 -2.51 2.80
CA LEU A 119 -3.96 -2.39 2.54
C LEU A 119 -4.78 -2.33 3.83
N LEU A 120 -4.40 -3.10 4.86
CA LEU A 120 -5.07 -3.09 6.17
C LEU A 120 -4.71 -1.86 7.01
N HIS A 121 -3.50 -1.34 6.87
CA HIS A 121 -3.00 -0.18 7.57
C HIS A 121 -2.35 0.82 6.58
N PRO A 122 -3.17 1.61 5.85
CA PRO A 122 -2.69 2.61 4.90
C PRO A 122 -1.62 3.58 5.46
N PRO A 123 -1.64 4.01 6.74
CA PRO A 123 -0.58 4.86 7.28
C PRO A 123 0.82 4.26 7.17
N SER A 124 0.96 2.92 7.18
CA SER A 124 2.26 2.25 6.98
C SER A 124 2.91 2.53 5.63
N LYS A 125 2.16 3.02 4.63
CA LYS A 125 2.73 3.45 3.34
C LYS A 125 3.76 4.57 3.52
N VAL A 126 3.72 5.35 4.61
CA VAL A 126 4.72 6.39 4.92
C VAL A 126 6.15 5.84 4.97
N LEU A 127 6.34 4.54 5.22
CA LEU A 127 7.64 3.89 5.23
C LEU A 127 8.35 4.04 3.87
N PHE A 128 7.62 4.06 2.76
CA PHE A 128 8.16 4.19 1.40
C PHE A 128 8.47 5.64 0.99
N SER A 129 8.22 6.62 1.87
CA SER A 129 8.75 7.98 1.70
C SER A 129 10.27 8.05 1.92
N ARG A 130 10.84 7.00 2.53
CA ARG A 130 12.28 6.84 2.72
C ARG A 130 12.91 6.18 1.50
N ALA A 131 14.00 6.76 1.02
CA ALA A 131 14.70 6.26 -0.17
C ALA A 131 15.19 4.82 -0.01
N ALA A 132 15.65 4.43 1.18
CA ALA A 132 16.13 3.07 1.44
C ALA A 132 15.05 1.99 1.17
N HIS A 133 13.84 2.18 1.68
CA HIS A 133 12.76 1.21 1.46
C HIS A 133 12.23 1.22 0.03
N MET A 134 12.25 2.37 -0.65
CA MET A 134 11.87 2.44 -2.05
C MET A 134 12.91 1.77 -2.95
N ASN A 135 14.21 2.00 -2.71
CA ASN A 135 15.28 1.33 -3.43
C ASN A 135 15.22 -0.18 -3.26
N LEU A 136 14.88 -0.69 -2.07
CA LEU A 136 14.68 -2.13 -1.89
C LEU A 136 13.66 -2.74 -2.89
N LEU A 137 12.57 -2.01 -3.20
CA LEU A 137 11.63 -2.45 -4.24
C LEU A 137 12.19 -2.26 -5.66
N LEU A 138 12.96 -1.21 -5.92
CA LEU A 138 13.57 -0.99 -7.23
C LEU A 138 14.63 -2.06 -7.55
N ASP A 139 15.44 -2.44 -6.57
CA ASP A 139 16.47 -3.48 -6.66
C ASP A 139 15.82 -4.85 -6.98
N LEU A 140 14.69 -5.14 -6.34
CA LEU A 140 13.91 -6.37 -6.58
C LEU A 140 13.23 -6.42 -7.98
N ILE A 141 13.04 -5.28 -8.64
CA ILE A 141 12.50 -5.22 -10.01
C ILE A 141 13.58 -5.48 -11.06
N GLU A 142 14.87 -5.40 -10.71
CA GLU A 142 15.96 -5.55 -11.68
C GLU A 142 15.93 -6.88 -12.44
N PRO A 143 16.44 -6.93 -13.69
CA PRO A 143 16.44 -8.12 -14.55
C PRO A 143 17.08 -9.38 -13.96
N VAL A 144 17.96 -9.23 -12.95
CA VAL A 144 18.64 -10.35 -12.27
C VAL A 144 17.67 -11.24 -11.48
N ASN A 145 16.54 -10.67 -11.02
CA ASN A 145 15.56 -11.39 -10.22
C ASN A 145 14.62 -12.22 -11.08
N THR A 146 14.05 -13.27 -10.49
CA THR A 146 13.09 -14.13 -11.18
C THR A 146 11.83 -13.35 -11.59
N PRO A 147 11.18 -13.71 -12.71
CA PRO A 147 9.94 -13.07 -13.14
C PRO A 147 8.83 -13.03 -12.07
N ALA A 148 8.76 -14.06 -11.21
CA ALA A 148 7.83 -14.11 -10.09
C ALA A 148 8.10 -13.00 -9.07
N ILE A 149 9.36 -12.78 -8.69
CA ILE A 149 9.76 -11.70 -7.76
C ILE A 149 9.49 -10.34 -8.40
N GLN A 150 9.84 -10.16 -9.67
CA GLN A 150 9.56 -8.90 -10.38
C GLN A 150 8.06 -8.59 -10.40
N CYS A 151 7.21 -9.57 -10.74
CA CYS A 151 5.76 -9.40 -10.73
C CYS A 151 5.22 -9.05 -9.34
N ALA A 152 5.63 -9.79 -8.30
CA ALA A 152 5.21 -9.52 -6.92
C ALA A 152 5.68 -8.13 -6.45
N THR A 153 6.87 -7.71 -6.85
CA THR A 153 7.43 -6.41 -6.49
C THR A 153 6.72 -5.27 -7.19
N ILE A 154 6.36 -5.42 -8.48
CA ILE A 154 5.56 -4.43 -9.22
C ILE A 154 4.20 -4.24 -8.54
N ILE A 155 3.54 -5.32 -8.11
CA ILE A 155 2.26 -5.22 -7.37
C ILE A 155 2.47 -4.52 -6.03
N THR A 156 3.52 -4.89 -5.29
CA THR A 156 3.88 -4.24 -4.02
C THR A 156 4.13 -2.74 -4.20
N LEU A 157 4.78 -2.36 -5.30
CA LEU A 157 5.01 -0.98 -5.66
C LEU A 157 3.69 -0.26 -5.94
N VAL A 158 2.76 -0.84 -6.70
CA VAL A 158 1.40 -0.26 -6.89
C VAL A 158 0.75 0.00 -5.54
N VAL A 159 0.72 -0.99 -4.63
CA VAL A 159 0.10 -0.83 -3.31
C VAL A 159 0.78 0.26 -2.47
N ALA A 160 2.11 0.33 -2.48
CA ALA A 160 2.87 1.35 -1.76
C ALA A 160 2.67 2.77 -2.31
N LEU A 161 2.40 2.91 -3.61
CA LEU A 161 2.20 4.18 -4.30
C LEU A 161 0.74 4.64 -4.32
N LEU A 162 -0.21 3.70 -4.22
CA LEU A 162 -1.65 3.97 -4.28
C LEU A 162 -2.06 4.95 -3.17
N ASP A 163 -2.78 6.01 -3.57
CA ASP A 163 -3.22 7.13 -2.72
C ASP A 163 -2.10 7.80 -1.91
N SER A 164 -0.85 7.64 -2.37
CA SER A 164 0.35 8.11 -1.67
C SER A 164 1.26 8.90 -2.61
N PRO A 165 0.85 10.11 -3.03
CA PRO A 165 1.60 10.90 -4.01
C PRO A 165 3.02 11.20 -3.52
N ALA A 166 3.24 11.32 -2.20
CA ALA A 166 4.56 11.48 -1.61
C ALA A 166 5.51 10.30 -1.94
N ASN A 167 5.00 9.07 -1.92
CA ASN A 167 5.77 7.89 -2.29
C ASN A 167 6.02 7.88 -3.81
N VAL A 168 5.06 8.33 -4.62
CA VAL A 168 5.26 8.49 -6.08
C VAL A 168 6.39 9.48 -6.35
N ARG A 169 6.46 10.59 -5.61
CA ARG A 169 7.56 11.56 -5.75
C ARG A 169 8.92 10.93 -5.41
N VAL A 170 8.99 10.06 -4.40
CA VAL A 170 10.22 9.37 -4.00
C VAL A 170 10.64 8.37 -5.07
N PHE A 171 9.70 7.55 -5.55
CA PHE A 171 9.92 6.62 -6.66
C PHE A 171 10.47 7.33 -7.90
N GLU A 172 9.87 8.45 -8.31
CA GLU A 172 10.33 9.20 -9.48
C GLU A 172 11.71 9.83 -9.27
N ARG A 173 12.04 10.30 -8.05
CA ARG A 173 13.35 10.87 -7.74
C ARG A 173 14.47 9.83 -7.74
N LEU A 174 14.13 8.57 -7.51
CA LEU A 174 15.06 7.44 -7.52
C LEU A 174 15.09 6.75 -8.89
N ASP A 175 14.78 7.49 -9.96
CA ASP A 175 14.77 6.99 -11.34
C ASP A 175 13.87 5.76 -11.55
N GLY A 176 12.86 5.56 -10.71
CA GLY A 176 11.97 4.40 -10.81
C GLY A 176 11.24 4.29 -12.15
N LEU A 177 10.92 5.44 -12.77
CA LEU A 177 10.36 5.47 -14.14
C LEU A 177 11.35 4.96 -15.18
N LEU A 178 12.63 5.30 -15.05
CA LEU A 178 13.67 4.80 -15.93
C LEU A 178 13.85 3.29 -15.75
N THR A 179 13.84 2.79 -14.52
CA THR A 179 13.93 1.35 -14.22
C THR A 179 12.77 0.58 -14.86
N VAL A 180 11.53 1.01 -14.63
CA VAL A 180 10.32 0.43 -15.23
C VAL A 180 10.35 0.50 -16.75
N ALA A 181 10.72 1.65 -17.32
CA ALA A 181 10.80 1.83 -18.77
C ALA A 181 11.87 0.95 -19.41
N SER A 182 13.03 0.82 -18.77
CA SER A 182 14.13 0.00 -19.27
C SER A 182 13.76 -1.47 -19.27
N LEU A 183 13.14 -1.95 -18.19
CA LEU A 183 12.60 -3.31 -18.11
C LEU A 183 11.48 -3.54 -19.14
N PHE A 184 10.58 -2.58 -19.34
CA PHE A 184 9.50 -2.70 -20.33
C PHE A 184 10.02 -2.79 -21.77
N LYS A 185 11.05 -2.00 -22.10
CA LYS A 185 11.69 -1.98 -23.43
C LYS A 185 12.53 -3.21 -23.71
N SER A 186 13.10 -3.83 -22.69
CA SER A 186 13.98 -4.99 -22.88
C SER A 186 13.25 -6.12 -23.61
N ARG A 187 13.93 -6.73 -24.58
CA ARG A 187 13.42 -7.89 -25.31
C ARG A 187 13.49 -9.17 -24.48
N GLU A 188 14.35 -9.19 -23.47
CA GLU A 188 14.57 -10.33 -22.57
C GLU A 188 13.47 -10.43 -21.51
N THR A 189 12.77 -9.33 -21.23
CA THR A 189 11.69 -9.30 -20.24
C THR A 189 10.52 -10.17 -20.69
N GLY A 190 10.19 -11.15 -19.87
CA GLY A 190 9.10 -12.10 -20.08
C GLY A 190 7.73 -11.43 -20.22
N ARG A 191 6.82 -12.11 -20.92
CA ARG A 191 5.47 -11.58 -21.20
C ARG A 191 4.69 -11.25 -19.94
N GLU A 192 4.79 -12.07 -18.90
CA GLU A 192 4.08 -11.86 -17.62
C GLU A 192 4.54 -10.58 -16.92
N VAL A 193 5.85 -10.31 -16.91
CA VAL A 193 6.43 -9.10 -16.32
C VAL A 193 6.02 -7.88 -17.13
N LYS A 194 6.05 -7.96 -18.47
CA LYS A 194 5.53 -6.88 -19.34
C LYS A 194 4.05 -6.58 -19.10
N PHE A 195 3.25 -7.61 -18.83
CA PHE A 195 1.85 -7.43 -18.47
C PHE A 195 1.71 -6.64 -17.16
N ARG A 196 2.44 -7.04 -16.11
CA ARG A 196 2.46 -6.30 -14.83
C ARG A 196 2.99 -4.88 -14.95
N LEU A 197 4.04 -4.66 -15.74
CA LEU A 197 4.56 -3.32 -16.04
C LEU A 197 3.50 -2.47 -16.75
N THR A 198 2.73 -3.05 -17.66
CA THR A 198 1.63 -2.34 -18.34
C THR A 198 0.56 -1.91 -17.34
N GLU A 199 0.14 -2.80 -16.43
CA GLU A 199 -0.80 -2.46 -15.34
C GLU A 199 -0.25 -1.34 -14.46
N PHE A 200 1.04 -1.40 -14.10
CA PHE A 200 1.71 -0.34 -13.36
C PHE A 200 1.71 0.99 -14.11
N LEU A 201 1.96 0.99 -15.43
CA LEU A 201 1.94 2.21 -16.24
C LEU A 201 0.54 2.82 -16.33
N TYR A 202 -0.51 1.99 -16.46
CA TYR A 202 -1.89 2.47 -16.39
C TYR A 202 -2.20 3.10 -15.02
N PHE A 203 -1.79 2.44 -13.94
CA PHE A 203 -1.89 2.99 -12.58
C PHE A 203 -1.14 4.34 -12.47
N TYR A 204 0.11 4.41 -12.93
CA TYR A 204 0.92 5.61 -12.83
C TYR A 204 0.29 6.80 -13.57
N LEU A 205 -0.32 6.56 -14.74
CA LEU A 205 -0.99 7.59 -15.54
C LEU A 205 -2.39 7.99 -15.03
N THR A 206 -2.91 7.30 -14.02
CA THR A 206 -4.19 7.63 -13.40
C THR A 206 -4.05 8.89 -12.51
N PRO A 207 -5.09 9.75 -12.41
CA PRO A 207 -5.07 10.91 -11.53
C PRO A 207 -4.75 10.54 -10.07
N GLU A 208 -3.91 11.33 -9.40
CA GLU A 208 -3.52 11.08 -7.99
C GLU A 208 -4.53 11.58 -6.95
N ALA A 209 -5.52 12.37 -7.39
CA ALA A 209 -6.58 12.89 -6.54
C ALA A 209 -7.92 12.80 -7.30
N PRO A 210 -9.04 12.55 -6.60
CA PRO A 210 -10.35 12.60 -7.24
C PRO A 210 -10.59 14.00 -7.80
N PRO A 211 -11.26 14.12 -8.97
CA PRO A 211 -11.54 15.41 -9.56
C PRO A 211 -12.35 16.27 -8.59
N ALA A 212 -12.03 17.57 -8.51
CA ALA A 212 -12.50 18.55 -7.52
C ALA A 212 -14.04 18.73 -7.41
N SER A 213 -14.83 17.97 -8.18
CA SER A 213 -16.29 17.91 -8.16
C SER A 213 -16.88 17.32 -6.87
N MET A 214 -16.12 16.49 -6.12
CA MET A 214 -16.63 15.87 -4.88
C MET A 214 -16.40 16.70 -3.60
N ALA A 215 -15.82 17.90 -3.70
CA ALA A 215 -15.42 18.74 -2.55
C ALA A 215 -16.44 19.84 -2.16
N SER A 216 -17.74 19.64 -2.43
CA SER A 216 -18.82 20.44 -1.85
C SER A 216 -19.82 19.49 -1.21
N SER A 217 -19.87 19.32 0.11
CA SER A 217 -20.47 20.29 1.04
C SER A 217 -20.26 19.83 2.50
N PRO A 218 -20.04 20.75 3.45
CA PRO A 218 -20.69 20.64 4.74
C PRO A 218 -21.70 21.76 4.91
N THR A 219 -22.95 21.35 5.05
CA THR A 219 -24.11 22.14 5.46
C THR A 219 -23.78 22.89 6.75
N SER A 220 -23.69 24.21 6.71
CA SER A 220 -23.70 25.06 7.91
C SER A 220 -25.02 25.83 7.94
N SER A 221 -26.03 25.21 8.54
CA SER A 221 -27.25 25.90 8.95
C SER A 221 -26.91 26.82 10.12
N SER A 222 -26.84 28.11 9.83
CA SER A 222 -26.68 29.21 10.78
C SER A 222 -27.89 29.33 11.71
N THR A 223 -27.67 29.29 13.03
CA THR A 223 -28.60 29.84 14.03
C THR A 223 -28.07 31.20 14.51
N PRO A 224 -28.91 32.25 14.61
CA PRO A 224 -28.48 33.54 15.14
C PRO A 224 -28.88 33.68 16.61
N THR A 225 -27.93 34.03 17.48
CA THR A 225 -28.23 34.58 18.81
C THR A 225 -27.46 35.88 19.03
N SER A 226 -28.21 36.94 19.34
CA SER A 226 -27.74 38.31 19.55
C SER A 226 -26.91 38.49 20.83
N PRO A 227 -26.00 39.50 20.90
CA PRO A 227 -25.14 39.70 22.06
C PRO A 227 -25.61 40.84 22.98
N THR A 228 -25.33 40.70 24.28
CA THR A 228 -25.34 41.78 25.28
C THR A 228 -23.90 42.10 25.70
N ARG A 229 -23.55 43.39 25.65
CA ARG A 229 -22.40 44.10 26.26
C ARG A 229 -22.25 43.74 27.76
N ASP A 230 -21.11 43.74 28.46
CA ASP A 230 -19.87 44.54 28.44
C ASP A 230 -18.73 43.80 29.20
N ARG A 231 -17.48 44.26 28.97
CA ARG A 231 -16.36 44.49 29.93
C ARG A 231 -15.00 43.84 29.61
N ALA A 232 -13.96 44.65 29.85
CA ALA A 232 -12.59 44.57 29.38
C ALA A 232 -11.62 43.85 30.33
N GLY A 233 -10.45 43.46 29.78
CA GLY A 233 -9.25 43.00 30.49
C GLY A 233 -8.49 41.95 29.67
N SER A 234 -7.55 42.37 28.82
CA SER A 234 -6.08 42.23 28.98
C SER A 234 -5.52 40.81 28.86
N ASP A 235 -4.54 40.69 27.96
CA ASP A 235 -3.49 39.67 27.84
C ASP A 235 -3.88 38.25 27.45
N THR A 236 -3.49 37.84 26.24
CA THR A 236 -2.33 36.94 26.01
C THR A 236 -2.32 36.58 24.52
N ALA A 237 -1.30 37.04 23.78
CA ALA A 237 -1.12 36.72 22.37
C ALA A 237 -0.57 35.30 22.20
N SER A 238 -1.46 34.31 22.17
CA SER A 238 -1.17 32.96 21.68
C SER A 238 -1.50 32.87 20.18
N GLN A 239 -0.47 32.87 19.34
CA GLN A 239 -0.58 32.53 17.92
C GLN A 239 -1.04 31.08 17.77
N GLN A 240 -2.35 30.90 17.57
CA GLN A 240 -2.93 29.76 16.86
C GLN A 240 -3.60 30.30 15.60
N SER A 241 -2.91 30.17 14.48
CA SER A 241 -3.52 30.07 13.14
C SER A 241 -3.18 28.67 12.66
N SER A 242 -4.10 27.70 12.73
CA SER A 242 -5.15 27.48 11.74
C SER A 242 -4.60 27.59 10.32
N GLY A 243 -4.53 26.42 9.68
CA GLY A 243 -4.02 26.27 8.33
C GLY A 243 -3.67 24.82 8.10
N SER A 244 -4.70 23.96 8.02
CA SER A 244 -4.64 22.69 7.32
C SER A 244 -4.02 22.96 5.95
N LYS A 245 -2.69 22.77 5.84
CA LYS A 245 -1.97 22.88 4.59
C LYS A 245 -2.34 21.65 3.79
N THR A 246 -3.42 21.80 3.06
CA THR A 246 -3.77 21.01 1.89
C THR A 246 -2.50 20.63 1.14
N ASN A 247 -2.38 19.33 0.88
CA ASN A 247 -1.32 18.57 0.23
C ASN A 247 -0.99 19.01 -1.23
N GLY A 248 -1.29 20.26 -1.60
CA GLY A 248 -1.32 20.77 -2.98
C GLY A 248 0.04 20.93 -3.67
N GLY A 249 1.15 20.62 -2.98
CA GLY A 249 2.48 20.56 -3.58
C GLY A 249 2.97 19.15 -3.94
N VAL A 250 2.23 18.11 -3.54
CA VAL A 250 2.69 16.71 -3.66
C VAL A 250 2.05 16.00 -4.85
N THR A 251 0.84 16.39 -5.24
CA THR A 251 0.12 15.77 -6.35
C THR A 251 0.51 16.35 -7.71
N LEU A 252 0.65 15.49 -8.73
CA LEU A 252 0.89 15.91 -10.11
C LEU A 252 -0.32 15.66 -11.02
N SER A 253 -0.51 16.55 -11.99
CA SER A 253 -1.47 16.33 -13.07
C SER A 253 -1.02 15.20 -14.00
N VAL A 254 -2.00 14.57 -14.66
CA VAL A 254 -1.75 13.51 -15.66
C VAL A 254 -0.83 14.03 -16.78
N ASP A 255 -0.95 15.30 -17.19
CA ASP A 255 -0.07 15.88 -18.21
C ASP A 255 1.39 15.96 -17.79
N VAL A 256 1.66 16.23 -16.51
CA VAL A 256 3.04 16.24 -16.00
C VAL A 256 3.59 14.82 -15.94
N LYS A 257 2.79 13.87 -15.45
CA LYS A 257 3.15 12.44 -15.42
C LYS A 257 3.42 11.89 -16.82
N LYS A 258 2.57 12.23 -17.79
CA LYS A 258 2.74 11.93 -19.21
C LYS A 258 4.11 12.40 -19.70
N ARG A 259 4.44 13.67 -19.50
CA ARG A 259 5.74 14.24 -19.92
C ARG A 259 6.93 13.53 -19.28
N LYS A 260 6.84 13.15 -18.00
CA LYS A 260 7.90 12.39 -17.33
C LYS A 260 8.06 10.99 -17.94
N LEU A 261 6.96 10.29 -18.19
CA LEU A 261 7.01 8.96 -18.78
C LEU A 261 7.48 8.99 -20.24
N ASP A 262 7.06 9.99 -21.02
CA ASP A 262 7.46 10.20 -22.42
C ASP A 262 8.98 10.37 -22.58
N GLN A 263 9.67 10.91 -21.57
CA GLN A 263 11.14 11.01 -21.58
C GLN A 263 11.81 9.63 -21.64
N HIS A 264 11.15 8.58 -21.12
CA HIS A 264 11.71 7.23 -21.04
C HIS A 264 11.06 6.23 -22.01
N LEU A 265 9.80 6.47 -22.41
CA LEU A 265 8.99 5.63 -23.31
C LEU A 265 8.29 6.46 -24.42
N PRO A 266 9.05 7.14 -25.30
CA PRO A 266 8.46 7.98 -26.33
C PRO A 266 7.55 7.17 -27.28
N GLY A 267 6.36 7.71 -27.57
CA GLY A 267 5.40 7.13 -28.53
C GLY A 267 4.51 6.02 -27.97
N VAL A 268 4.79 5.48 -26.78
CA VAL A 268 3.96 4.46 -26.12
C VAL A 268 2.89 5.10 -25.23
N VAL A 269 3.21 6.23 -24.59
CA VAL A 269 2.34 6.85 -23.58
C VAL A 269 1.00 7.31 -24.16
N ASP A 270 1.00 7.87 -25.37
CA ASP A 270 -0.25 8.27 -26.05
C ASP A 270 -1.17 7.07 -26.33
N ALA A 271 -0.61 5.91 -26.65
CA ALA A 271 -1.40 4.70 -26.84
C ALA A 271 -2.00 4.22 -25.50
N LEU A 272 -1.20 4.23 -24.43
CA LEU A 272 -1.67 3.87 -23.10
C LEU A 272 -2.79 4.78 -22.60
N LEU A 273 -2.70 6.09 -22.83
CA LEU A 273 -3.76 7.04 -22.45
C LEU A 273 -5.04 6.80 -23.25
N ARG A 274 -4.94 6.56 -24.57
CA ARG A 274 -6.10 6.20 -25.38
C ARG A 274 -6.77 4.91 -24.91
N ASP A 275 -5.98 3.91 -24.51
CA ASP A 275 -6.51 2.67 -23.97
C ASP A 275 -7.19 2.89 -22.62
N LEU A 276 -6.61 3.73 -21.75
CA LEU A 276 -7.18 4.09 -20.45
C LEU A 276 -8.56 4.78 -20.62
N ASP A 277 -8.66 5.73 -21.55
CA ASP A 277 -9.90 6.45 -21.86
C ASP A 277 -10.97 5.52 -22.47
N ARG A 278 -10.54 4.60 -23.34
CA ARG A 278 -11.44 3.68 -24.06
C ARG A 278 -11.99 2.59 -23.16
N TYR A 279 -11.15 1.97 -22.35
CA TYR A 279 -11.50 0.77 -21.59
C TYR A 279 -11.91 1.06 -20.15
N LYS A 280 -11.59 2.24 -19.62
CA LYS A 280 -11.85 2.62 -18.21
C LYS A 280 -11.57 1.45 -17.25
N PRO A 281 -10.34 0.90 -17.23
CA PRO A 281 -10.03 -0.37 -16.59
C PRO A 281 -10.33 -0.42 -15.08
N PHE A 282 -10.49 0.74 -14.43
CA PHE A 282 -10.86 0.88 -13.02
C PHE A 282 -12.35 1.23 -12.79
N GLY A 283 -13.22 0.96 -13.77
CA GLY A 283 -14.68 1.01 -13.60
C GLY A 283 -15.29 2.39 -13.33
N GLY A 284 -14.58 3.48 -13.63
CA GLY A 284 -15.06 4.84 -13.35
C GLY A 284 -15.08 5.23 -11.87
N VAL A 285 -14.55 4.39 -10.97
CA VAL A 285 -14.47 4.65 -9.51
C VAL A 285 -13.54 5.83 -9.18
N LEU A 286 -12.66 6.18 -10.11
CA LEU A 286 -11.70 7.29 -10.00
C LEU A 286 -12.13 8.54 -10.80
N SER A 287 -13.36 8.55 -11.32
CA SER A 287 -13.97 9.68 -12.06
C SER A 287 -14.93 10.49 -11.18
#